data_AF-A0A1E4CGL6-F1
#
_entry.id   AF-A0A1E4CGL6-F1
#
_cell.length_a   1.000
_cell.length_b   1.000
_cell.length_c   1.000
_cell.angle_alpha   90.00
_cell.angle_beta   90.00
_cell.angle_gamma   90.00
#
_symmetry.space_group_name_H-M   'P 1'
#
loop_
_entity.id
_entity.type
_entity.pdbx_description
1 polymer ?
#
loop_
_entity_poly.entity_id
_entity_poly.type
_entity_poly.pdbx_seq_one_letter_code
_entity_poly.pdbx_strand_id
1 'polypeptide(L)'
;MAVIGIFSAVNDGYAGTIRTITMNARVKIVANDRKETEGAPDFRLMLSATEIGAAWRRTKQGTDQSYLRVRLDDPGWPQPIWANLTETAEDGTARLIWRRDKPEGA
;
A
#
# COMPACT_ATOMS: atom_id res chain seq x y z
N MET A 1 6.81 -10.79 -9.40
CA MET A 1 6.68 -9.57 -8.59
C MET A 1 6.54 -8.41 -9.56
N ALA A 2 5.57 -7.51 -9.35
CA ALA A 2 5.33 -6.37 -10.22
C ALA A 2 5.26 -5.08 -9.40
N VAL A 3 5.87 -4.01 -9.90
CA VAL A 3 5.65 -2.67 -9.34
C VAL A 3 4.36 -2.14 -9.94
N ILE A 4 3.34 -2.00 -9.11
CA ILE A 4 2.01 -1.54 -9.52
C ILE A 4 1.74 -0.10 -9.09
N GLY A 5 2.70 0.56 -8.44
CA GLY A 5 2.57 1.97 -8.12
C GLY A 5 3.87 2.64 -7.75
N ILE A 6 3.93 3.94 -8.01
CA ILE A 6 5.05 4.82 -7.67
C ILE A 6 4.49 5.96 -6.84
N PHE A 7 5.12 6.20 -5.70
CA PHE A 7 4.71 7.16 -4.70
C PHE A 7 5.89 8.04 -4.28
N SER A 8 5.58 9.24 -3.83
CA SER A 8 6.50 10.14 -3.16
C SER A 8 5.99 10.42 -1.75
N ALA A 9 6.92 10.54 -0.79
CA ALA A 9 6.57 10.99 0.55
C ALA A 9 6.01 12.43 0.49
N VAL A 10 4.93 12.68 1.22
CA VAL A 10 4.31 14.00 1.35
C VAL A 10 3.80 14.15 2.77
N ASN A 11 4.06 15.28 3.43
CA ASN A 11 3.65 15.53 4.82
C ASN A 11 3.75 14.25 5.69
N ASP A 12 2.62 13.78 6.24
CA ASP A 12 2.51 12.59 7.09
C ASP A 12 2.07 11.32 6.33
N GLY A 13 2.44 11.19 5.05
CA GLY A 13 2.03 10.06 4.22
C GLY A 13 2.70 10.01 2.85
N TYR A 14 1.97 9.49 1.87
CA TYR A 14 2.47 9.32 0.50
C TYR A 14 1.42 9.75 -0.52
N ALA A 15 1.87 10.24 -1.67
CA ALA A 15 1.01 10.48 -2.83
C ALA A 15 1.64 9.87 -4.07
N GLY A 16 0.81 9.25 -4.91
CA GLY A 16 1.31 8.51 -6.05
C GLY A 16 0.23 8.05 -6.99
N THR A 17 0.62 7.15 -7.91
CA THR A 17 -0.30 6.52 -8.85
C THR A 17 -0.19 5.02 -8.72
N ILE A 18 -1.33 4.34 -8.69
CA ILE A 18 -1.43 2.89 -8.85
C ILE A 18 -1.89 2.59 -10.27
N ARG A 19 -1.15 1.73 -10.97
CA ARG A 19 -1.42 1.31 -12.33
C ARG A 19 -1.37 -0.21 -12.47
N THR A 20 -2.47 -0.77 -12.91
CA THR A 20 -2.61 -2.17 -13.37
C THR A 20 -3.23 -2.17 -14.77
N ILE A 21 -3.55 -3.35 -15.32
CA ILE A 21 -4.27 -3.45 -16.60
C ILE A 21 -5.65 -2.80 -16.49
N THR A 22 -6.32 -2.91 -15.35
CA THR A 22 -7.71 -2.48 -15.14
C THR A 22 -7.84 -1.18 -14.34
N MET A 23 -6.76 -0.64 -13.79
CA MET A 23 -6.78 0.52 -12.90
C MET A 23 -5.66 1.50 -13.24
N ASN A 24 -5.99 2.80 -13.26
CA ASN A 24 -5.02 3.88 -13.32
C ASN A 24 -5.52 5.02 -12.43
N ALA A 25 -5.03 5.09 -11.20
CA ALA A 25 -5.63 5.89 -10.14
C ALA A 25 -4.57 6.68 -9.37
N ARG A 26 -4.83 7.97 -9.15
CA ARG A 26 -4.03 8.79 -8.21
C ARG A 26 -4.51 8.52 -6.79
N VAL A 27 -3.61 8.07 -5.94
CA VAL A 27 -3.93 7.63 -4.58
C VAL A 27 -3.09 8.40 -3.58
N LYS A 28 -3.73 8.80 -2.48
CA LYS A 28 -3.06 9.33 -1.29
C LYS A 28 -3.10 8.29 -0.19
N ILE A 29 -1.97 8.09 0.47
CA ILE A 29 -1.83 7.31 1.69
C ILE A 29 -1.75 8.33 2.82
N VAL A 30 -2.77 8.36 3.68
CA VAL A 30 -2.90 9.36 4.75
C VAL A 30 -2.84 8.69 6.11
N ALA A 31 -2.18 9.31 7.08
CA ALA A 31 -2.11 8.80 8.45
C ALA A 31 -3.52 8.59 9.03
N ASN A 32 -3.68 7.50 9.78
CA ASN A 32 -4.89 7.23 10.54
C ASN A 32 -4.73 7.72 11.97
N ASP A 33 -5.00 9.01 12.20
CA ASP A 33 -4.80 9.65 13.52
C ASP A 33 -5.73 9.13 14.62
N ARG A 34 -6.82 8.44 14.23
CA ARG A 34 -7.79 7.84 15.15
C ARG A 34 -7.67 6.32 15.12
N LYS A 35 -6.58 5.80 15.69
CA LYS A 35 -6.44 4.36 15.92
C LYS A 35 -7.34 3.92 17.06
N GLU A 36 -8.43 3.24 16.73
CA GLU A 36 -9.40 2.74 17.71
C GLU A 36 -8.93 1.44 18.39
N THR A 37 -8.07 0.65 17.74
CA THR A 37 -7.57 -0.63 18.24
C THR A 37 -6.10 -0.87 17.83
N GLU A 38 -5.40 -1.79 18.49
CA GLU A 38 -4.03 -2.17 18.12
C GLU A 38 -3.94 -2.76 16.69
N GLY A 39 -5.01 -3.39 16.21
CA GLY A 39 -5.11 -3.93 14.86
C GLY A 39 -5.51 -2.90 13.80
N ALA A 40 -5.88 -1.68 14.21
CA ALA A 40 -6.31 -0.64 13.30
C ALA A 40 -5.19 -0.25 12.34
N PRO A 41 -5.53 0.15 11.10
CA PRO A 41 -4.54 0.57 10.13
C PRO A 41 -3.76 1.79 10.59
N ASP A 42 -2.49 1.86 10.21
CA ASP A 42 -1.63 3.04 10.38
C ASP A 42 -1.98 4.13 9.37
N PHE A 43 -2.42 3.72 8.17
CA PHE A 43 -2.75 4.62 7.09
C PHE A 43 -4.01 4.17 6.35
N ARG A 44 -4.75 5.14 5.79
CA ARG A 44 -5.86 4.93 4.88
C ARG A 44 -5.43 5.26 3.46
N LEU A 45 -5.91 4.50 2.48
CA LEU A 45 -5.69 4.77 1.07
C LEU A 45 -6.91 5.46 0.48
N MET A 46 -6.72 6.68 0.02
CA MET A 46 -7.77 7.55 -0.47
C MET A 46 -7.64 7.76 -1.98
N LEU A 47 -8.72 7.46 -2.70
CA LEU A 47 -8.97 7.88 -4.07
C LEU A 47 -9.93 9.08 -4.03
N SER A 48 -9.37 10.29 -4.14
CA SER A 48 -10.14 11.52 -3.90
C SER A 48 -10.80 11.50 -2.51
N ALA A 49 -12.13 11.34 -2.42
CA ALA A 49 -12.88 11.26 -1.18
C ALA A 49 -13.23 9.82 -0.75
N THR A 50 -12.91 8.82 -1.57
CA THR A 50 -13.27 7.41 -1.35
C THR A 50 -12.10 6.66 -0.73
N GLU A 51 -12.35 5.96 0.38
CA GLU A 51 -11.38 5.03 0.97
C GLU A 51 -11.39 3.72 0.16
N ILE A 52 -10.23 3.31 -0.36
CA ILE A 52 -10.07 2.14 -1.25
C ILE A 52 -9.16 1.06 -0.66
N GLY A 53 -8.77 1.24 0.60
CA GLY A 53 -7.82 0.36 1.25
C GLY A 53 -7.16 0.97 2.47
N ALA A 54 -6.24 0.22 3.04
CA ALA A 54 -5.53 0.59 4.25
C ALA A 54 -4.10 0.05 4.25
N ALA A 55 -3.24 0.60 5.10
CA ALA A 55 -1.89 0.11 5.26
C ALA A 55 -1.45 0.04 6.72
N TRP A 56 -0.54 -0.88 6.98
CA TRP A 56 0.07 -1.11 8.29
C TRP A 56 1.58 -1.02 8.17
N ARG A 57 2.22 -0.30 9.09
CA ARG A 57 3.67 -0.25 9.21
C ARG A 57 4.16 -1.59 9.76
N ARG A 58 5.11 -2.19 9.07
CA ARG A 58 5.75 -3.45 9.45
C ARG A 58 7.26 -3.28 9.40
N THR A 59 7.94 -3.98 10.30
CA THR A 59 9.39 -4.13 10.27
C THR A 59 9.71 -5.51 9.71
N LYS A 60 10.67 -5.59 8.80
CA LYS A 60 11.10 -6.87 8.24
C LYS A 60 11.85 -7.66 9.32
N GLN A 61 11.52 -8.94 9.47
CA GLN A 61 12.16 -9.76 10.50
C GLN A 61 13.67 -9.89 10.23
N GLY A 62 14.46 -9.61 11.26
CA GLY A 62 15.93 -9.68 11.17
C GLY A 62 16.60 -8.49 10.49
N THR A 63 15.88 -7.42 10.17
CA THR A 63 16.47 -6.13 9.74
C THR A 63 15.73 -4.95 10.37
N ASP A 64 16.36 -3.78 10.43
CA ASP A 64 15.70 -2.53 10.86
C ASP A 64 14.94 -1.84 9.71
N GLN A 65 14.68 -2.55 8.62
CA GLN A 65 13.99 -1.99 7.47
C GLN A 65 12.48 -2.04 7.67
N SER A 66 11.84 -0.87 7.63
CA SER A 66 10.39 -0.73 7.67
C SER A 66 9.78 -0.71 6.27
N TYR A 67 8.54 -1.17 6.17
CA TYR A 67 7.72 -1.10 4.96
C TYR A 67 6.25 -0.92 5.34
N LEU A 68 5.41 -0.48 4.40
CA LEU A 68 3.96 -0.53 4.59
C LEU A 68 3.39 -1.77 3.92
N ARG A 69 2.71 -2.60 4.70
CA ARG A 69 1.85 -3.66 4.17
C ARG A 69 0.52 -3.01 3.78
N VAL A 70 0.22 -2.99 2.50
CA VAL A 70 -0.94 -2.31 1.90
C VAL A 70 -1.99 -3.35 1.52
N ARG A 71 -3.24 -3.12 1.91
CA ARG A 71 -4.43 -3.81 1.40
C ARG A 71 -5.20 -2.85 0.51
N LEU A 72 -5.55 -3.30 -0.68
CA LEU A 72 -6.48 -2.66 -1.59
C LEU A 72 -7.71 -3.55 -1.74
N ASP A 73 -8.89 -2.95 -1.81
CA ASP A 73 -10.14 -3.68 -1.95
C ASP A 73 -11.08 -2.90 -2.87
N ASP A 74 -11.65 -3.58 -3.86
CA ASP A 74 -12.56 -3.00 -4.82
C ASP A 74 -13.71 -3.99 -5.09
N PRO A 75 -14.98 -3.55 -5.15
CA PRO A 75 -16.11 -4.43 -5.41
C PRO A 75 -16.02 -5.23 -6.71
N GLY A 76 -15.24 -4.76 -7.69
CA GLY A 76 -14.98 -5.47 -8.94
C GLY A 76 -13.92 -6.57 -8.84
N TRP A 77 -13.24 -6.72 -7.70
CA TRP A 77 -12.23 -7.76 -7.49
C TRP A 77 -12.83 -8.96 -6.75
N PRO A 78 -12.40 -10.19 -7.10
CA PRO A 78 -12.89 -11.38 -6.41
C PRO A 78 -12.42 -11.48 -4.95
N GLN A 79 -11.34 -10.77 -4.60
CA GLN A 79 -10.78 -10.68 -3.25
C GLN A 79 -9.85 -9.47 -3.13
N PRO A 80 -9.54 -9.03 -1.89
CA PRO A 80 -8.60 -7.95 -1.66
C PRO A 80 -7.20 -8.28 -2.16
N ILE A 81 -6.47 -7.26 -2.59
CA ILE A 81 -5.08 -7.37 -3.03
C ILE A 81 -4.14 -6.85 -1.94
N TRP A 82 -3.09 -7.62 -1.66
CA TRP A 82 -2.02 -7.21 -0.76
C TRP A 82 -0.74 -6.85 -1.51
N ALA A 83 -0.10 -5.75 -1.12
CA ALA A 83 1.15 -5.27 -1.69
C ALA A 83 2.04 -4.67 -0.59
N ASN A 84 3.32 -4.49 -0.88
CA ASN A 84 4.26 -3.84 0.03
C ASN A 84 4.75 -2.53 -0.59
N LEU A 85 4.59 -1.43 0.13
CA LEU A 85 5.22 -0.16 -0.21
C LEU A 85 6.59 -0.10 0.47
N THR A 86 7.64 0.02 -0.34
CA THR A 86 9.02 0.11 0.13
C THR A 86 9.69 1.36 -0.43
N GLU A 87 10.37 2.12 0.43
CA GLU A 87 11.18 3.26 0.00
C GLU A 87 12.44 2.77 -0.72
N THR A 88 12.79 3.43 -1.82
CA THR A 88 14.04 3.19 -2.53
C THR A 88 15.03 4.28 -2.14
N ALA A 89 16.23 3.90 -1.69
CA ALA A 89 17.27 4.83 -1.26
C ALA A 89 17.80 5.75 -2.37
N GLU A 90 17.68 5.35 -3.64
CA GLU A 90 18.30 6.06 -4.77
C GLU A 90 17.52 7.29 -5.23
N ASP A 91 16.18 7.27 -5.18
CA ASP A 91 15.34 8.26 -5.87
C ASP A 91 14.38 9.02 -4.95
N GLY A 92 14.38 8.74 -3.64
CA GLY A 92 13.37 9.28 -2.71
C GLY A 92 11.93 8.87 -3.05
N THR A 93 11.76 7.84 -3.89
CA THR A 93 10.46 7.30 -4.29
C THR A 93 10.17 5.99 -3.57
N ALA A 94 8.89 5.79 -3.27
CA ALA A 94 8.37 4.56 -2.71
C ALA A 94 7.67 3.75 -3.81
N ARG A 95 7.97 2.44 -3.86
CA ARG A 95 7.44 1.53 -4.88
C ARG A 95 6.43 0.61 -4.24
N LEU A 96 5.22 0.55 -4.81
CA LEU A 96 4.17 -0.37 -4.40
C LEU A 96 4.33 -1.68 -5.16
N ILE A 97 4.80 -2.69 -4.45
CA ILE A 97 5.23 -3.96 -5.00
C ILE A 97 4.16 -5.01 -4.70
N TRP A 98 3.55 -5.51 -5.77
CA TRP A 98 2.58 -6.59 -5.69
C TRP A 98 3.20 -7.94 -6.06
N ARG A 99 2.74 -8.98 -5.38
CA ARG A 99 3.00 -10.38 -5.72
C ARG A 99 1.69 -11.13 -5.62
N ARG A 100 1.44 -12.02 -6.57
CA ARG A 100 0.38 -13.01 -6.45
C ARG A 100 0.90 -14.11 -5.53
N ASP A 101 0.20 -14.36 -4.42
CA ASP A 101 0.47 -15.56 -3.64
C ASP A 101 0.15 -16.78 -4.52
N LYS A 102 1.02 -17.79 -4.46
CA LYS A 102 0.69 -19.07 -5.09
C LYS A 102 -0.60 -19.58 -4.43
N PRO A 103 -1.57 -20.11 -5.20
CA PRO A 103 -2.66 -20.84 -4.57
C PRO A 103 -2.05 -21.93 -3.68
N GLU A 104 -2.55 -22.06 -2.44
CA GLU A 104 -2.19 -23.19 -1.56
C GLU A 104 -2.48 -24.49 -2.32
N GLY A 105 -1.41 -25.25 -2.62
CA GLY A 105 -1.52 -26.54 -3.33
C GLY A 105 -0.91 -26.63 -4.73
N ALA A 106 -0.03 -25.69 -5.15
CA ALA A 106 0.72 -25.77 -6.42
C ALA A 106 2.23 -25.91 -6.27
#